data_AF-D8TC26-F1
#
_entry.id   AF-D8TC26-F1
#
_cell.length_a   1.000
_cell.length_b   1.000
_cell.length_c   1.000
_cell.angle_alpha   90.00
_cell.angle_beta   90.00
_cell.angle_gamma   90.00
#
_symmetry.space_group_name_H-M   'P 1'
#
loop_
_entity.id
_entity.type
_entity.pdbx_description
1 polymer ?
#
loop_
_entity_poly.entity_id
_entity_poly.type
_entity_poly.pdbx_seq_one_letter_code
_entity_poly.pdbx_strand_id
1 'polypeptide(L)' 'LPRKGPLGTAWRAAHVERRLARSEISAADIATTVDEILRFPDVPLSLRVSAYLLLGVARIYSRKVVYLLAVSNETWEKVK' A
#
# COMPACT_ATOMS: atom_id res chain seq x y z
N LEU A 1 9.24 -7.96 -13.97
CA LEU A 1 8.54 -7.81 -12.66
C LEU A 1 7.19 -8.49 -12.75
N PRO A 2 6.85 -9.44 -11.87
CA PRO A 2 5.51 -9.99 -11.83
C PRO A 2 4.59 -8.83 -11.45
N ARG A 3 3.86 -8.30 -12.43
CA ARG A 3 2.91 -7.21 -12.23
C ARG A 3 1.60 -7.69 -11.56
N LYS A 4 1.64 -8.88 -10.94
CA LYS A 4 0.53 -9.54 -10.26
C LYS A 4 0.91 -9.71 -8.79
N GLY A 5 -0.04 -9.48 -7.88
CA GLY A 5 0.20 -9.56 -6.44
C GLY A 5 0.49 -8.21 -5.77
N PRO A 6 0.96 -8.21 -4.52
CA PRO A 6 1.04 -7.02 -3.68
C PRO A 6 2.10 -6.01 -4.16
N LEU A 7 3.20 -6.48 -4.78
CA LEU A 7 4.17 -5.58 -5.45
C LEU A 7 3.53 -4.79 -6.59
N GLY A 8 2.59 -5.37 -7.33
CA GLY A 8 1.84 -4.67 -8.38
C GLY A 8 0.95 -3.57 -7.80
N THR A 9 0.32 -3.83 -6.66
CA THR A 9 -0.51 -2.85 -5.95
C THR A 9 0.33 -1.70 -5.40
N ALA A 10 1.48 -1.99 -4.79
CA ALA A 10 2.43 -0.96 -4.35
C ALA A 10 2.97 -0.13 -5.52
N TRP A 11 3.33 -0.78 -6.63
CA TRP A 11 3.77 -0.08 -7.84
C TRP A 11 2.69 0.86 -8.39
N ARG A 12 1.43 0.40 -8.44
CA ARG A 12 0.28 1.25 -8.82
C ARG A 12 0.10 2.41 -7.84
N ALA A 13 0.22 2.18 -6.53
CA ALA A 13 0.13 3.24 -5.52
C ALA A 13 1.22 4.31 -5.67
N ALA A 14 2.41 3.92 -6.13
CA ALA A 14 3.52 4.84 -6.34
C ALA A 14 3.34 5.72 -7.60
N HIS A 15 2.77 5.18 -8.68
CA HIS A 15 2.77 5.84 -10.00
C HIS A 15 1.39 6.32 -10.46
N VAL A 16 0.30 5.78 -9.90
CA VAL A 16 -1.06 6.11 -10.31
C VAL A 16 -1.81 6.77 -9.16
N GLU A 17 -1.73 8.09 -9.13
CA GLU A 17 -2.15 8.94 -8.01
C GLU A 17 -3.66 8.88 -7.69
N ARG A 18 -4.51 8.47 -8.65
CA ARG A 18 -5.98 8.48 -8.50
C ARG A 18 -6.69 7.13 -8.65
N ARG A 19 -6.01 5.98 -8.56
CA ARG A 19 -6.59 4.72 -9.10
C ARG A 19 -6.41 3.46 -8.26
N LEU A 20 -6.49 3.57 -6.94
CA LEU A 20 -6.73 2.41 -6.08
C LEU A 20 -8.07 2.59 -5.38
N ALA A 21 -8.96 1.63 -5.55
CA ALA A 21 -10.24 1.62 -4.85
C ALA A 21 -10.01 1.49 -3.34
N ARG A 22 -10.95 2.02 -2.55
CA ARG A 22 -10.92 1.88 -1.08
C ARG A 22 -10.80 0.41 -0.65
N SER A 23 -11.46 -0.50 -1.37
CA SER A 23 -11.40 -1.94 -1.15
C SER A 23 -10.00 -2.52 -1.37
N GLU A 24 -9.32 -2.13 -2.45
CA GLU A 24 -7.94 -2.55 -2.73
C GLU A 24 -6.97 -2.05 -1.66
N ILE A 25 -7.13 -0.79 -1.22
CA ILE A 25 -6.31 -0.22 -0.16
C ILE A 25 -6.55 -0.97 1.14
N SER A 26 -7.81 -1.26 1.50
CA SER A 26 -8.14 -1.99 2.73
C SER A 26 -7.55 -3.41 2.73
N ALA A 27 -7.73 -4.12 1.62
CA ALA A 27 -7.26 -5.50 1.45
C ALA A 27 -5.73 -5.64 1.32
N ALA A 28 -5.00 -4.57 0.98
CA ALA A 28 -3.55 -4.62 0.80
C ALA A 28 -2.84 -4.92 2.13
N ASP A 29 -2.16 -6.07 2.22
CA ASP A 29 -1.31 -6.40 3.35
C ASP A 29 0.07 -5.73 3.22
N ILE A 30 0.35 -4.80 4.12
CA ILE A 30 1.59 -4.02 4.14
C ILE A 30 2.77 -4.90 4.52
N ALA A 31 2.63 -5.76 5.53
CA ALA A 31 3.72 -6.58 6.03
C ALA A 31 4.19 -7.56 4.95
N THR A 32 3.23 -8.26 4.34
CA THR A 32 3.50 -9.17 3.22
C THR A 32 4.12 -8.43 2.04
N THR A 33 3.66 -7.21 1.71
CA THR A 33 4.26 -6.41 0.62
C THR A 33 5.72 -6.06 0.91
N VAL A 34 6.05 -5.67 2.15
CA VAL A 34 7.42 -5.35 2.56
C VAL A 34 8.30 -6.60 2.55
N ASP A 35 7.81 -7.71 3.09
CA ASP A 35 8.49 -9.01 3.04
C ASP A 35 8.79 -9.42 1.59
N GLU A 36 7.84 -9.24 0.68
CA GLU A 36 8.07 -9.48 -0.75
C GLU A 36 9.14 -8.53 -1.31
N ILE A 37 9.13 -7.23 -1.00
CA ILE A 37 10.18 -6.31 -1.47
C ILE A 37 11.57 -6.76 -1.01
N LEU A 38 11.69 -7.28 0.21
CA LEU A 38 12.95 -7.74 0.79
C LEU A 38 13.38 -9.12 0.28
N ARG A 39 12.43 -10.00 -0.05
CA ARG A 39 12.69 -11.38 -0.50
C ARG A 39 12.76 -11.55 -2.03
N PHE A 40 12.41 -10.53 -2.80
CA PHE A 40 12.19 -10.64 -4.26
C PHE A 40 13.32 -10.02 -5.10
N PRO A 41 13.83 -10.73 -6.13
CA PRO A 41 14.33 -12.12 -6.16
C PRO A 41 15.77 -12.22 -5.61
N ASP A 42 16.45 -13.37 -5.77
CA ASP A 42 17.88 -13.61 -5.42
C ASP A 42 18.87 -12.55 -5.98
N VAL A 43 18.42 -11.74 -6.93
CA VAL A 43 19.13 -10.58 -7.45
C VAL A 43 18.48 -9.32 -6.87
N PRO A 44 19.24 -8.44 -6.18
CA PRO A 44 18.69 -7.23 -5.60
C PRO A 44 17.97 -6.39 -6.65
N LEU A 45 16.74 -5.96 -6.34
CA LEU A 45 16.06 -4.93 -7.09
C LEU A 45 16.95 -3.68 -7.18
N SER A 46 16.89 -2.98 -8.30
CA SER A 46 17.59 -1.71 -8.40
C SER A 46 17.08 -0.75 -7.32
N LEU A 47 17.99 0.04 -6.75
CA LEU A 47 17.65 0.99 -5.69
C LEU A 47 16.49 1.91 -6.09
N ARG A 48 16.43 2.30 -7.37
CA ARG A 48 15.33 3.09 -7.92
C ARG A 48 13.99 2.38 -7.80
N VAL A 49 13.92 1.10 -8.17
CA VAL A 49 12.67 0.32 -8.10
C VAL A 49 12.25 0.12 -6.64
N SER A 50 13.21 -0.20 -5.76
CA SER A 50 12.95 -0.34 -4.32
C SER A 50 12.43 0.96 -3.70
N ALA A 51 12.97 2.11 -4.08
CA ALA A 51 12.50 3.42 -3.63
C ALA A 51 11.04 3.69 -4.04
N TYR A 52 10.67 3.40 -5.30
CA TYR A 52 9.29 3.57 -5.73
C TYR A 52 8.32 2.59 -5.05
N LEU A 53 8.74 1.34 -4.84
CA LEU A 53 7.91 0.37 -4.12
C LEU A 53 7.68 0.80 -2.68
N LEU A 54 8.72 1.30 -1.99
CA LEU A 54 8.61 1.85 -0.63
C LEU A 54 7.68 3.07 -0.59
N LEU A 55 7.78 3.99 -1.55
CA LEU A 55 6.85 5.12 -1.68
C LEU A 55 5.39 4.64 -1.85
N GLY A 56 5.18 3.62 -2.69
CA GLY A 56 3.87 3.01 -2.88
C GLY A 56 3.30 2.43 -1.58
N VAL A 57 4.12 1.71 -0.83
CA VAL A 57 3.76 1.16 0.49
C VAL A 57 3.40 2.28 1.48
N ALA A 58 4.23 3.32 1.60
CA ALA A 58 3.98 4.45 2.49
C ALA A 58 2.65 5.17 2.15
N ARG A 59 2.34 5.33 0.86
CA ARG A 59 1.07 5.91 0.41
C ARG A 59 -0.14 5.02 0.69
N ILE A 60 0.01 3.69 0.64
CA ILE A 60 -1.05 2.77 1.05
C ILE A 60 -1.31 2.89 2.55
N TYR A 61 -0.25 2.89 3.36
CA TYR A 61 -0.34 3.03 4.82
C TYR A 61 -1.05 4.34 5.22
N SER A 62 -0.59 5.47 4.68
CA SER A 62 -1.18 6.79 4.96
C SER A 62 -2.69 6.80 4.69
N ARG A 63 -3.14 6.25 3.55
CA ARG A 63 -4.57 6.17 3.22
C ARG A 63 -5.35 5.25 4.16
N LYS A 64 -4.77 4.11 4.58
CA LYS A 64 -5.39 3.24 5.59
C LYS A 64 -5.65 3.98 6.89
N VAL A 65 -4.66 4.74 7.38
CA VAL A 65 -4.79 5.53 8.62
C VAL A 65 -5.88 6.59 8.50
N VAL A 66 -5.93 7.32 7.37
CA VAL A 66 -6.99 8.31 7.12
C VAL A 66 -8.38 7.66 7.10
N TYR A 67 -8.52 6.49 6.47
CA TYR A 67 -9.79 5.77 6.46
C TYR A 67 -10.20 5.26 7.84
N LEU A 68 -9.24 4.81 8.64
CA LEU A 68 -9.51 4.37 10.01
C LEU A 68 -9.96 5.55 10.87
N LEU A 69 -9.27 6.69 10.80
CA LEU A 69 -9.66 7.91 11.51
C LEU A 69 -11.07 8.38 11.14
N ALA A 70 -11.42 8.37 9.85
CA ALA A 70 -12.75 8.74 9.39
C ALA A 70 -13.83 7.84 10.00
N VAL A 71 -13.61 6.51 9.98
CA VAL A 71 -14.54 5.54 10.58
C VAL A 71 -14.63 5.71 12.10
N SER A 72 -13.52 5.97 12.78
CA SER A 72 -13.50 6.25 14.22
C SER A 72 -14.30 7.51 14.57
N ASN A 73 -14.18 8.58 13.80
CA ASN A 73 -14.98 9.79 14.03
C ASN A 73 -16.47 9.55 13.75
N GLU A 74 -16.82 8.88 12.65
CA GLU A 74 -18.22 8.53 12.34
C GLU A 74 -18.86 7.64 13.41
N THR A 75 -18.10 6.70 13.96
CA THR A 75 -18.59 5.81 15.03
C THR A 75 -18.73 6.55 16.36
N TRP A 76 -17.80 7.45 16.68
CA TRP A 76 -17.88 8.29 17.87
C TRP A 76 -19.12 9.20 17.86
N GLU A 77 -19.39 9.87 16.74
CA GLU A 77 -20.58 10.73 16.58
C GLU A 77 -21.90 9.96 16.70
N LYS A 78 -21.94 8.67 16.35
CA LYS A 78 -23.15 7.83 16.49
C LYS A 78 -23.39 7.31 17.91
N VAL A 79 -22.33 7.23 18.72
CA VAL A 79 -22.39 6.74 20.10
C VAL A 79 -22.76 7.85 21.07
N LYS A 80 -22.49 9.11 20.70
CA LYS A 80 -22.90 10.31 21.42
C LYS A 80 -24.40 10.59 21.26
#